data_AF-A0A1Y0H1R5-F1
#
_entry.id   AF-A0A1Y0H1R5-F1
#
_cell.length_a   1.000
_cell.length_b   1.000
_cell.length_c   1.000
_cell.angle_alpha   90.00
_cell.angle_beta   90.00
_cell.angle_gamma   90.00
#
_symmetry.space_group_name_H-M   'P 1'
#
loop_
_entity.id
_entity.type
_entity.pdbx_description
1 polymer ?
#
loop_
_entity_poly.entity_id
_entity_poly.type
_entity_poly.pdbx_seq_one_letter_code
_entity_poly.pdbx_strand_id
1 'polypeptide(L)'
;MRIRSGLIGVLLGLGGLSLAQSVPTASELAARIERAGKTVSYAAVRSITIRSERGNRTFEERVLRSGDKMYLSYDSGTPYADQQIYEVGGKRYTYTKSNNELRVAPIRGGGLETYKLLAEAAKKSAVKVTRGDAVASRATFFVEIASDRGRGTHRIWIDREKYVVLKRSFAVSSSEEIGGFEVLKIDFSAKISSSKFKWPAKAKLITVQDDVRRLAKELSIKPMMIPDSGKMALVSTGKMEVRGQNILRQFYTDGERRLSLFVMKQTDAEMRFSMRGVEVHRWNSGGMTLILIGDYSEAELKKFASRVKA
;
A
#
# COMPACT_ATOMS: atom_id res chain seq x y z
N MET A 1 27.96 -74.97 -21.64
CA MET A 1 26.98 -74.75 -20.55
C MET A 1 27.62 -73.86 -19.49
N ARG A 2 27.01 -72.70 -19.19
CA ARG A 2 27.34 -71.69 -18.15
C ARG A 2 28.63 -70.86 -18.32
N ILE A 3 28.45 -69.71 -18.97
CA ILE A 3 29.17 -68.45 -18.71
C ILE A 3 28.30 -67.64 -17.74
N ARG A 4 28.85 -67.12 -16.65
CA ARG A 4 28.39 -65.85 -16.02
C ARG A 4 29.55 -65.21 -15.25
N SER A 5 30.29 -64.37 -15.96
CA SER A 5 31.18 -63.35 -15.42
C SER A 5 30.37 -62.22 -14.78
N GLY A 6 30.90 -61.66 -13.71
CA GLY A 6 30.23 -60.67 -12.86
C GLY A 6 30.05 -59.29 -13.50
N LEU A 7 29.11 -58.55 -12.93
CA LEU A 7 28.98 -57.11 -13.11
C LEU A 7 28.70 -56.49 -11.74
N ILE A 8 29.72 -55.88 -11.14
CA ILE A 8 29.58 -55.00 -9.99
C ILE A 8 29.21 -53.63 -10.56
N GLY A 9 27.96 -53.21 -10.35
CA GLY A 9 27.49 -51.87 -10.71
C GLY A 9 27.90 -50.86 -9.65
N VAL A 10 28.86 -49.98 -9.96
CA VAL A 10 29.16 -48.77 -9.19
C VAL A 10 28.21 -47.67 -9.66
N LEU A 11 27.20 -47.37 -8.84
CA LEU A 11 26.32 -46.21 -9.01
C LEU A 11 27.04 -44.98 -8.43
N LEU A 12 27.64 -44.18 -9.31
CA LEU A 12 28.20 -42.87 -8.98
C LEU A 12 27.07 -41.93 -8.54
N GLY A 13 27.04 -41.62 -7.25
CA GLY A 13 26.22 -40.56 -6.68
C GLY A 13 26.68 -39.20 -7.19
N LEU A 14 25.99 -38.66 -8.19
CA LEU A 14 26.04 -37.24 -8.51
C LEU A 14 25.32 -36.47 -7.41
N GLY A 15 26.05 -36.21 -6.32
CA GLY A 15 25.66 -35.25 -5.30
C GLY A 15 25.51 -33.88 -5.94
N GLY A 16 24.27 -33.51 -6.27
CA GLY A 16 23.93 -32.16 -6.64
C GLY A 16 24.27 -31.22 -5.50
N LEU A 17 25.41 -30.53 -5.60
CA LEU A 17 25.70 -29.33 -4.83
C LEU A 17 24.63 -28.31 -5.17
N SER A 18 23.50 -28.37 -4.48
CA SER A 18 22.57 -27.25 -4.44
C SER A 18 23.34 -26.12 -3.79
N LEU A 19 23.86 -25.21 -4.61
CA LEU A 19 24.46 -23.96 -4.14
C LEU A 19 23.34 -23.26 -3.36
N ALA A 20 23.41 -23.36 -2.03
CA ALA A 20 22.50 -22.65 -1.15
C ALA A 20 22.73 -21.16 -1.39
N GLN A 21 21.93 -20.55 -2.27
CA GLN A 21 21.95 -19.10 -2.45
C GLN A 21 21.84 -18.48 -1.06
N SER A 22 22.80 -17.62 -0.75
CA SER A 22 22.84 -16.90 0.51
C SER A 22 21.58 -16.05 0.63
N VAL A 23 21.07 -15.92 1.85
CA VAL A 23 19.97 -15.01 2.14
C VAL A 23 20.52 -13.59 2.07
N PRO A 24 19.97 -12.70 1.22
CA PRO A 24 20.46 -11.33 1.11
C PRO A 24 20.18 -10.56 2.40
N THR A 25 20.99 -9.55 2.67
CA THR A 25 20.69 -8.58 3.72
C THR A 25 19.42 -7.79 3.38
N ALA A 26 18.79 -7.18 4.38
CA ALA A 26 17.60 -6.35 4.18
C ALA A 26 17.85 -5.17 3.22
N SER A 27 19.03 -4.55 3.30
CA SER A 27 19.41 -3.42 2.44
C SER A 27 19.61 -3.84 0.98
N GLU A 28 20.30 -4.96 0.74
CA GLU A 28 20.43 -5.52 -0.62
C GLU A 28 19.07 -5.91 -1.20
N LEU A 29 18.22 -6.53 -0.39
CA LEU A 29 16.88 -6.92 -0.81
C LEU A 29 16.02 -5.69 -1.15
N ALA A 30 16.10 -4.62 -0.36
CA ALA A 30 15.42 -3.36 -0.65
C ALA A 30 15.85 -2.78 -2.01
N ALA A 31 17.14 -2.67 -2.28
CA ALA A 31 17.66 -2.15 -3.55
C ALA A 31 17.23 -3.01 -4.74
N ARG A 32 17.18 -4.34 -4.58
CA ARG A 32 16.71 -5.26 -5.63
C ARG A 32 15.20 -5.13 -5.90
N ILE A 33 14.37 -4.95 -4.86
CA ILE A 33 12.94 -4.66 -5.02
C ILE A 33 12.72 -3.34 -5.76
N GLU A 34 13.47 -2.29 -5.41
CA GLU A 34 13.36 -0.99 -6.08
C GLU A 34 13.68 -1.11 -7.58
N ARG A 35 14.78 -1.79 -7.91
CA ARG A 35 15.19 -2.05 -9.29
C ARG A 35 14.15 -2.89 -10.03
N ALA A 36 13.64 -3.95 -9.40
CA ALA A 36 12.60 -4.79 -9.98
C ALA A 36 11.33 -3.99 -10.28
N GLY A 37 10.94 -3.09 -9.37
CA GLY A 37 9.82 -2.17 -9.57
C GLY A 37 9.99 -1.23 -10.76
N LYS A 38 11.20 -0.99 -11.26
CA LYS A 38 11.45 -0.13 -12.43
C LYS A 38 11.63 -0.91 -13.74
N THR A 39 11.92 -2.21 -13.67
CA THR A 39 12.42 -2.99 -14.82
C THR A 39 11.62 -4.24 -15.14
N VAL A 40 11.02 -4.88 -14.14
CA VAL A 40 10.34 -6.16 -14.33
C VAL A 40 8.93 -5.92 -14.89
N SER A 41 8.59 -6.70 -15.92
CA SER A 41 7.24 -6.76 -16.48
C SER A 41 6.57 -8.08 -16.08
N TYR A 42 5.28 -8.03 -15.75
CA TYR A 42 4.49 -9.23 -15.44
C TYR A 42 2.98 -8.96 -15.54
N ALA A 43 2.23 -10.03 -15.77
CA ALA A 43 0.80 -10.09 -15.51
C ALA A 43 0.55 -10.94 -14.26
N ALA A 44 -0.37 -10.53 -13.38
CA ALA A 44 -0.70 -11.28 -12.19
C ALA A 44 -2.17 -11.19 -11.82
N VAL A 45 -2.64 -12.18 -11.08
CA VAL A 45 -3.92 -12.13 -10.34
C VAL A 45 -3.56 -12.23 -8.86
N ARG A 46 -4.11 -11.32 -8.05
CA ARG A 46 -3.90 -11.35 -6.60
C ARG A 46 -5.22 -11.24 -5.85
N SER A 47 -5.32 -11.97 -4.75
CA SER A 47 -6.40 -11.88 -3.78
C SER A 47 -6.05 -10.79 -2.77
N ILE A 48 -6.99 -9.88 -2.52
CA ILE A 48 -6.89 -8.80 -1.54
C ILE A 48 -7.79 -9.13 -0.37
N THR A 49 -7.24 -9.16 0.83
CA THR A 49 -8.01 -9.35 2.07
C THR A 49 -7.98 -8.06 2.87
N ILE A 50 -9.16 -7.59 3.26
CA ILE A 50 -9.35 -6.46 4.16
C ILE A 50 -10.18 -6.95 5.34
N ARG A 51 -9.63 -6.91 6.54
CA ARG A 51 -10.40 -7.12 7.76
C ARG A 51 -10.70 -5.77 8.39
N SER A 52 -11.94 -5.59 8.78
CA SER A 52 -12.43 -4.37 9.42
C SER A 52 -13.50 -4.72 10.44
N GLU A 53 -13.87 -3.77 11.29
CA GLU A 53 -15.01 -3.91 12.21
C GLU A 53 -16.31 -4.26 11.46
N ARG A 54 -16.41 -3.90 10.18
CA ARG A 54 -17.56 -4.21 9.30
C ARG A 54 -17.48 -5.59 8.65
N GLY A 55 -16.54 -6.43 9.08
CA GLY A 55 -16.30 -7.77 8.57
C GLY A 55 -15.10 -7.90 7.63
N ASN A 56 -14.88 -9.14 7.20
CA ASN A 56 -13.81 -9.52 6.30
C ASN A 56 -14.29 -9.44 4.86
N ARG A 57 -13.47 -8.84 3.99
CA ARG A 57 -13.73 -8.78 2.55
C ARG A 57 -12.53 -9.33 1.81
N THR A 58 -12.78 -10.25 0.91
CA THR A 58 -11.79 -10.80 0.00
C THR A 58 -12.27 -10.59 -1.42
N PHE A 59 -11.40 -10.09 -2.30
CA PHE A 59 -11.70 -9.92 -3.72
C PHE A 59 -10.42 -10.02 -4.55
N GLU A 60 -10.56 -10.36 -5.82
CA GLU A 60 -9.43 -10.47 -6.74
C GLU A 60 -9.22 -9.18 -7.53
N GLU A 61 -7.95 -8.90 -7.84
CA GLU A 61 -7.58 -7.91 -8.84
C GLU A 61 -6.51 -8.43 -9.80
N ARG A 62 -6.62 -8.01 -11.06
CA ARG A 62 -5.66 -8.28 -12.11
C ARG A 62 -4.67 -7.14 -12.21
N VAL A 63 -3.39 -7.48 -12.22
CA VAL A 63 -2.27 -6.56 -12.27
C VAL A 63 -1.54 -6.76 -13.59
N LEU A 64 -1.31 -5.68 -14.32
CA LEU A 64 -0.35 -5.62 -15.42
C LEU A 64 0.74 -4.64 -15.02
N ARG A 65 2.00 -5.06 -15.05
CA ARG A 65 3.15 -4.20 -14.80
C ARG A 65 4.09 -4.24 -15.99
N SER A 66 4.55 -3.07 -16.43
CA SER A 66 5.64 -2.96 -17.40
C SER A 66 6.59 -1.85 -16.96
N GLY A 67 7.72 -2.25 -16.38
CA GLY A 67 8.66 -1.34 -15.74
C GLY A 67 8.01 -0.55 -14.60
N ASP A 68 8.06 0.78 -14.68
CA ASP A 68 7.47 1.71 -13.72
C ASP A 68 5.96 1.91 -13.88
N LYS A 69 5.34 1.35 -14.93
CA LYS A 69 3.91 1.47 -15.21
C LYS A 69 3.14 0.29 -14.64
N MET A 70 1.97 0.57 -14.08
CA MET A 70 1.05 -0.46 -13.59
C MET A 70 -0.38 -0.15 -14.01
N TYR A 71 -1.14 -1.20 -14.30
CA TYR A 71 -2.57 -1.17 -14.52
C TYR A 71 -3.23 -2.20 -13.61
N LEU A 72 -4.29 -1.79 -12.90
CA LEU A 72 -5.13 -2.67 -12.08
C LEU A 72 -6.56 -2.65 -12.61
N SER A 73 -7.19 -3.83 -12.57
CA SER A 73 -8.61 -3.98 -12.84
C SER A 73 -9.20 -5.06 -11.96
N TYR A 74 -10.50 -4.96 -11.71
CA TYR A 74 -11.23 -5.85 -10.82
C TYR A 74 -12.21 -6.72 -11.59
N ASP A 75 -12.56 -7.86 -11.00
CA ASP A 75 -13.63 -8.71 -11.52
C ASP A 75 -15.01 -8.08 -11.34
N SER A 76 -15.93 -8.50 -12.21
CA SER A 76 -17.36 -8.20 -12.07
C SER A 76 -17.88 -8.72 -10.73
N GLY A 77 -18.71 -7.92 -10.05
CA GLY A 77 -19.28 -8.27 -8.74
C GLY A 77 -18.43 -7.84 -7.54
N THR A 78 -17.23 -7.30 -7.75
CA THR A 78 -16.48 -6.65 -6.67
C THR A 78 -16.97 -5.21 -6.44
N PRO A 79 -16.81 -4.63 -5.23
CA PRO A 79 -17.10 -3.22 -4.98
C PRO A 79 -16.31 -2.23 -5.85
N TYR A 80 -15.26 -2.72 -6.52
CA TYR A 80 -14.35 -1.95 -7.35
C TYR A 80 -14.46 -2.31 -8.84
N ALA A 81 -15.47 -3.09 -9.25
CA ALA A 81 -15.65 -3.55 -10.64
C ALA A 81 -15.74 -2.38 -11.66
N ASP A 82 -16.21 -1.22 -11.21
CA ASP A 82 -16.33 -0.01 -12.01
C ASP A 82 -15.01 0.80 -12.10
N GLN A 83 -13.96 0.37 -11.40
CA GLN A 83 -12.69 1.09 -11.30
C GLN A 83 -11.60 0.46 -12.15
N GLN A 84 -10.79 1.33 -12.75
CA GLN A 84 -9.51 1.00 -13.37
C GLN A 84 -8.45 1.90 -12.79
N ILE A 85 -7.32 1.34 -12.36
CA ILE A 85 -6.23 2.13 -11.79
C ILE A 85 -5.03 2.06 -12.70
N TYR A 86 -4.43 3.22 -12.95
CA TYR A 86 -3.22 3.39 -13.71
C TYR A 86 -2.17 4.05 -12.81
N GLU A 87 -0.99 3.46 -12.70
CA GLU A 87 0.16 4.12 -12.07
C GLU A 87 1.20 4.40 -13.15
N VAL A 88 1.39 5.68 -13.49
CA VAL A 88 2.25 6.14 -14.58
C VAL A 88 2.89 7.46 -14.17
N GLY A 89 4.20 7.60 -14.34
CA GLY A 89 4.91 8.86 -14.06
C GLY A 89 4.83 9.28 -12.59
N GLY A 90 4.92 8.32 -11.66
CA GLY A 90 4.89 8.60 -10.22
C GLY A 90 3.52 8.98 -9.65
N LYS A 91 2.45 8.96 -10.46
CA LYS A 91 1.08 9.28 -10.05
C LYS A 91 0.18 8.07 -10.21
N ARG A 92 -0.87 8.02 -9.40
CA ARG A 92 -1.97 7.07 -9.48
C ARG A 92 -3.20 7.77 -10.02
N TYR A 93 -3.78 7.19 -11.06
CA TYR A 93 -5.01 7.63 -11.69
C TYR A 93 -6.06 6.55 -11.48
N THR A 94 -7.14 6.85 -10.78
CA THR A 94 -8.28 5.94 -10.62
C THR A 94 -9.40 6.43 -11.52
N TYR A 95 -9.66 5.70 -12.59
CA TYR A 95 -10.77 5.91 -13.50
C TYR A 95 -12.01 5.18 -13.00
N THR A 96 -13.13 5.88 -12.90
CA THR A 96 -14.46 5.34 -12.53
C THR A 96 -15.36 5.43 -13.75
N LYS A 97 -15.76 4.29 -14.32
CA LYS A 97 -16.43 4.27 -15.64
C LYS A 97 -17.83 4.89 -15.58
N SER A 98 -18.61 4.58 -14.54
CA SER A 98 -19.98 5.06 -14.39
C SER A 98 -20.11 6.58 -14.45
N ASN A 99 -19.14 7.30 -13.90
CA ASN A 99 -19.15 8.77 -13.86
C ASN A 99 -18.21 9.41 -14.89
N ASN A 100 -17.47 8.61 -15.67
CA ASN A 100 -16.40 9.08 -16.56
C ASN A 100 -15.41 10.03 -15.84
N GLU A 101 -14.99 9.66 -14.63
CA GLU A 101 -14.12 10.48 -13.77
C GLU A 101 -12.73 9.84 -13.62
N LEU A 102 -11.70 10.67 -13.67
CA LEU A 102 -10.31 10.29 -13.44
C LEU A 102 -9.77 11.02 -12.20
N ARG A 103 -9.69 10.29 -11.09
CA ARG A 103 -9.12 10.81 -9.83
C ARG A 103 -7.60 10.68 -9.83
N VAL A 104 -6.90 11.75 -9.50
CA VAL A 104 -5.43 11.75 -9.40
C VAL A 104 -4.99 11.82 -7.94
N ALA A 105 -4.09 10.92 -7.56
CA ALA A 105 -3.44 10.91 -6.26
C ALA A 105 -1.97 10.46 -6.39
N PRO A 106 -1.13 10.70 -5.39
CA PRO A 106 0.17 10.04 -5.32
C PRO A 106 0.03 8.52 -5.25
N ILE A 107 1.04 7.79 -5.75
CA ILE A 107 1.07 6.32 -5.66
C ILE A 107 1.07 5.90 -4.18
N ARG A 108 0.27 4.86 -3.87
CA ARG A 108 0.16 4.24 -2.55
C ARG A 108 0.30 2.73 -2.67
N GLY A 109 1.03 2.11 -1.74
CA GLY A 109 1.20 0.66 -1.72
C GLY A 109 2.22 0.14 -2.73
N GLY A 110 2.25 -1.20 -2.88
CA GLY A 110 3.08 -1.90 -3.86
C GLY A 110 4.58 -1.89 -3.56
N GLY A 111 5.39 -2.17 -4.60
CA GLY A 111 6.84 -2.35 -4.48
C GLY A 111 7.59 -1.11 -3.99
N LEU A 112 7.14 0.10 -4.32
CA LEU A 112 7.79 1.34 -3.87
C LEU A 112 7.60 1.58 -2.37
N GLU A 113 6.38 1.40 -1.85
CA GLU A 113 6.14 1.50 -0.40
C GLU A 113 6.87 0.39 0.35
N THR A 114 6.87 -0.84 -0.19
CA THR A 114 7.63 -1.96 0.39
C THR A 114 9.14 -1.69 0.42
N TYR A 115 9.70 -1.15 -0.66
CA TYR A 115 11.11 -0.72 -0.71
C TYR A 115 11.40 0.29 0.39
N LYS A 116 10.64 1.38 0.48
CA LYS A 116 10.84 2.43 1.49
C LYS A 116 10.75 1.84 2.91
N LEU A 117 9.72 1.03 3.17
CA LEU A 117 9.53 0.36 4.45
C LEU A 117 10.74 -0.52 4.82
N LEU A 118 11.21 -1.35 3.88
CA LEU A 118 12.34 -2.25 4.11
C LEU A 118 13.65 -1.50 4.28
N ALA A 119 13.90 -0.48 3.46
CA ALA A 119 15.10 0.36 3.55
C ALA A 119 15.19 1.09 4.89
N GLU A 120 14.08 1.68 5.35
CA GLU A 120 14.03 2.36 6.65
C GLU A 120 14.20 1.37 7.82
N ALA A 121 13.56 0.21 7.75
CA ALA A 121 13.69 -0.80 8.78
C ALA A 121 15.10 -1.43 8.81
N ALA A 122 15.76 -1.57 7.66
CA ALA A 122 17.14 -2.05 7.56
C ALA A 122 18.12 -1.10 8.26
N LYS A 123 17.93 0.22 8.16
CA LYS A 123 18.75 1.21 8.88
C LYS A 123 18.67 1.07 10.40
N LYS A 124 17.54 0.57 10.91
CA LYS A 124 17.27 0.38 12.34
C LYS A 124 17.60 -1.02 12.85
N SER A 125 18.16 -1.90 12.02
CA SER A 125 18.38 -3.33 12.32
C SER A 125 17.12 -4.06 12.79
N ALA A 126 15.93 -3.58 12.39
CA ALA A 126 14.63 -4.08 12.84
C ALA A 126 14.02 -5.12 11.88
N VAL A 127 14.86 -5.80 11.09
CA VAL A 127 14.44 -6.66 9.99
C VAL A 127 15.17 -8.00 10.04
N LYS A 128 14.39 -9.07 9.96
CA LYS A 128 14.91 -10.41 9.70
C LYS A 128 14.52 -10.83 8.29
N VAL A 129 15.52 -11.23 7.50
CA VAL A 129 15.32 -11.84 6.19
C VAL A 129 15.60 -13.33 6.32
N THR A 130 14.68 -14.17 5.89
CA THR A 130 14.84 -15.63 5.85
C THR A 130 14.34 -16.19 4.52
N ARG A 131 14.42 -17.51 4.34
CA ARG A 131 13.64 -18.19 3.30
C ARG A 131 12.17 -18.18 3.72
N GLY A 132 11.29 -17.99 2.75
CA GLY A 132 9.84 -18.02 2.93
C GLY A 132 9.19 -19.19 2.19
N ASP A 133 7.93 -19.42 2.51
CA ASP A 133 7.09 -20.37 1.78
C ASP A 133 6.92 -19.95 0.32
N ALA A 134 6.61 -20.93 -0.53
CA ALA A 134 6.32 -20.65 -1.92
C ALA A 134 4.99 -19.88 -2.05
N VAL A 135 4.96 -18.86 -2.93
CA VAL A 135 3.75 -18.11 -3.28
C VAL A 135 3.58 -18.15 -4.79
N ALA A 136 2.39 -18.48 -5.29
CA ALA A 136 2.13 -18.73 -6.71
C ALA A 136 3.14 -19.69 -7.35
N SER A 137 3.52 -20.76 -6.63
CA SER A 137 4.54 -21.75 -7.04
C SER A 137 5.95 -21.18 -7.24
N ARG A 138 6.27 -20.05 -6.60
CA ARG A 138 7.59 -19.41 -6.68
C ARG A 138 8.26 -19.34 -5.32
N ALA A 139 9.55 -19.65 -5.28
CA ALA A 139 10.34 -19.59 -4.04
C ALA A 139 10.52 -18.14 -3.59
N THR A 140 10.40 -17.89 -2.28
CA THR A 140 10.43 -16.53 -1.74
C THR A 140 11.52 -16.30 -0.68
N PHE A 141 11.94 -15.04 -0.56
CA PHE A 141 12.48 -14.51 0.68
C PHE A 141 11.32 -14.05 1.55
N PHE A 142 11.37 -14.37 2.84
CA PHE A 142 10.45 -13.87 3.84
C PHE A 142 11.10 -12.75 4.63
N VAL A 143 10.34 -11.68 4.84
CA VAL A 143 10.76 -10.52 5.61
C VAL A 143 9.69 -10.20 6.63
N GLU A 144 10.11 -10.11 7.88
CA GLU A 144 9.27 -9.61 8.97
C GLU A 144 9.82 -8.27 9.47
N ILE A 145 8.95 -7.27 9.54
CA ILE A 145 9.27 -5.91 9.96
C ILE A 145 8.31 -5.55 11.10
N ALA A 146 8.83 -5.52 12.33
CA ALA A 146 8.09 -5.04 13.48
C ALA A 146 7.98 -3.51 13.43
N SER A 147 6.79 -2.96 13.68
CA SER A 147 6.65 -1.52 13.85
C SER A 147 7.27 -1.08 15.18
N ASP A 148 8.13 -0.07 15.12
CA ASP A 148 8.73 0.62 16.27
C ASP A 148 7.70 1.35 17.18
N ARG A 149 6.44 1.46 16.75
CA ARG A 149 5.37 2.17 17.48
C ARG A 149 4.24 1.25 17.95
N GLY A 150 4.48 -0.06 18.01
CA GLY A 150 3.47 -1.04 18.45
C GLY A 150 2.26 -1.13 17.51
N ARG A 151 2.42 -0.74 16.24
CA ARG A 151 1.32 -0.71 15.25
C ARG A 151 1.13 -2.03 14.51
N GLY A 152 1.75 -3.11 14.97
CA GLY A 152 1.73 -4.41 14.31
C GLY A 152 3.00 -4.72 13.52
N THR A 153 2.93 -5.79 12.73
CA THR A 153 4.05 -6.40 12.02
C THR A 153 3.71 -6.53 10.55
N HIS A 154 4.61 -6.07 9.68
CA HIS A 154 4.53 -6.35 8.25
C HIS A 154 5.24 -7.65 7.94
N ARG A 155 4.56 -8.56 7.23
CA ARG A 155 5.10 -9.80 6.71
C ARG A 155 5.07 -9.76 5.20
N ILE A 156 6.21 -10.01 4.57
CA ILE A 156 6.40 -9.79 3.14
C ILE A 156 7.11 -11.00 2.53
N TRP A 157 6.54 -11.55 1.47
CA TRP A 157 7.15 -12.62 0.68
C TRP A 157 7.54 -12.06 -0.69
N ILE A 158 8.82 -12.20 -1.03
CA ILE A 158 9.44 -11.60 -2.20
C ILE A 158 10.00 -12.70 -3.08
N ASP A 159 9.66 -12.71 -4.36
CA ASP A 159 10.21 -13.66 -5.34
C ASP A 159 11.74 -13.64 -5.35
N ARG A 160 12.38 -14.81 -5.26
CA ARG A 160 13.85 -14.89 -5.15
C ARG A 160 14.59 -14.51 -6.43
N GLU A 161 13.95 -14.65 -7.58
CA GLU A 161 14.60 -14.45 -8.89
C GLU A 161 14.38 -13.03 -9.43
N LYS A 162 13.14 -12.55 -9.34
CA LYS A 162 12.66 -11.28 -9.91
C LYS A 162 12.47 -10.20 -8.85
N TYR A 163 12.57 -10.52 -7.57
CA TYR A 163 12.44 -9.56 -6.45
C TYR A 163 11.11 -8.80 -6.43
N VAL A 164 10.06 -9.43 -6.95
CA VAL A 164 8.69 -8.91 -6.93
C VAL A 164 8.01 -9.35 -5.64
N VAL A 165 7.29 -8.45 -4.98
CA VAL A 165 6.50 -8.77 -3.79
C VAL A 165 5.30 -9.61 -4.21
N LEU A 166 5.27 -10.87 -3.79
CA LEU A 166 4.21 -11.83 -4.12
C LEU A 166 3.13 -11.90 -3.04
N LYS A 167 3.48 -11.64 -1.78
CA LYS A 167 2.51 -11.58 -0.69
C LYS A 167 2.93 -10.50 0.29
N ARG A 168 1.95 -9.79 0.82
CA ARG A 168 2.13 -8.87 1.94
C ARG A 168 0.96 -9.05 2.87
N SER A 169 1.23 -9.24 4.16
CA SER A 169 0.23 -9.14 5.20
C SER A 169 0.65 -8.16 6.28
N PHE A 170 -0.35 -7.65 6.97
CA PHE A 170 -0.18 -6.77 8.10
C PHE A 170 -0.95 -7.33 9.28
N ALA A 171 -0.24 -7.62 10.36
CA ALA A 171 -0.79 -8.25 11.55
C ALA A 171 -0.68 -7.31 12.75
N VAL A 172 -1.77 -7.10 13.48
CA VAL A 172 -1.76 -6.25 14.70
C VAL A 172 -1.21 -7.02 15.89
N SER A 173 -1.42 -8.34 15.89
CA SER A 173 -0.87 -9.30 16.85
C SER A 173 -0.35 -10.54 16.11
N SER A 174 0.26 -11.50 16.83
CA SER A 174 0.74 -12.74 16.21
C SER A 174 -0.39 -13.55 15.53
N SER A 175 -1.63 -13.41 15.99
CA SER A 175 -2.81 -14.14 15.52
C SER A 175 -3.79 -13.33 14.68
N GLU A 176 -3.68 -12.00 14.65
CA GLU A 176 -4.66 -11.12 13.99
C GLU A 176 -4.06 -10.39 12.79
N GLU A 177 -4.28 -10.94 11.59
CA GLU A 177 -4.00 -10.27 10.32
C GLU A 177 -5.16 -9.33 9.94
N ILE A 178 -4.89 -8.04 9.75
CA ILE A 178 -5.94 -7.05 9.43
C ILE A 178 -6.04 -6.74 7.94
N GLY A 179 -5.09 -7.22 7.13
CA GLY A 179 -5.21 -7.18 5.68
C GLY A 179 -3.91 -7.43 4.95
N GLY A 180 -4.02 -7.49 3.63
CA GLY A 180 -2.91 -7.85 2.79
C GLY A 180 -3.31 -8.19 1.37
N PHE A 181 -2.35 -8.71 0.62
CA PHE A 181 -2.60 -9.38 -0.65
C PHE A 181 -1.74 -10.62 -0.80
N GLU A 182 -2.21 -11.54 -1.62
CA GLU A 182 -1.48 -12.72 -2.06
C GLU A 182 -1.65 -12.91 -3.56
N VAL A 183 -0.53 -12.99 -4.28
CA VAL A 183 -0.53 -13.31 -5.71
C VAL A 183 -0.89 -14.79 -5.87
N LEU A 184 -1.97 -15.04 -6.61
CA LEU A 184 -2.47 -16.38 -6.92
C LEU A 184 -1.79 -16.95 -8.17
N LYS A 185 -1.57 -16.09 -9.17
CA LYS A 185 -0.96 -16.43 -10.45
C LYS A 185 -0.07 -15.27 -10.92
N ILE A 186 1.08 -15.58 -11.49
CA ILE A 186 1.99 -14.58 -12.07
C ILE A 186 2.67 -15.13 -13.32
N ASP A 187 2.72 -14.30 -14.35
CA ASP A 187 3.40 -14.58 -15.62
C ASP A 187 4.39 -13.44 -15.94
N PHE A 188 5.68 -13.75 -15.83
CA PHE A 188 6.78 -12.83 -16.17
C PHE A 188 7.10 -12.77 -17.67
N SER A 189 6.49 -13.65 -18.47
CA SER A 189 6.65 -13.68 -19.94
C SER A 189 5.54 -12.92 -20.68
N ALA A 190 4.56 -12.40 -19.94
CA ALA A 190 3.41 -11.69 -20.49
C ALA A 190 3.82 -10.50 -21.37
N LYS A 191 3.37 -10.51 -22.63
CA LYS A 191 3.52 -9.39 -23.56
C LYS A 191 2.43 -8.35 -23.28
N ILE A 192 2.82 -7.21 -22.72
CA ILE A 192 1.87 -6.16 -22.30
C ILE A 192 1.95 -4.98 -23.26
N SER A 193 0.83 -4.68 -23.93
CA SER A 193 0.73 -3.52 -24.82
C SER A 193 0.74 -2.21 -24.04
N SER A 194 1.45 -1.20 -24.56
CA SER A 194 1.52 0.13 -23.97
C SER A 194 0.16 0.84 -23.88
N SER A 195 -0.82 0.43 -24.70
CA SER A 195 -2.18 0.95 -24.65
C SER A 195 -2.93 0.61 -23.36
N LYS A 196 -2.53 -0.45 -22.65
CA LYS A 196 -3.11 -0.83 -21.35
C LYS A 196 -2.86 0.21 -20.25
N PHE A 197 -1.86 1.07 -20.42
CA PHE A 197 -1.51 2.12 -19.46
C PHE A 197 -2.11 3.49 -19.82
N LYS A 198 -3.07 3.54 -20.75
CA LYS A 198 -3.80 4.74 -21.14
C LYS A 198 -5.23 4.67 -20.58
N TRP A 199 -5.70 5.79 -20.03
CA TRP A 199 -7.10 5.99 -19.64
C TRP A 199 -7.88 6.67 -20.77
N PRO A 200 -9.22 6.69 -20.71
CA PRO A 200 -10.05 7.36 -21.71
C PRO A 200 -9.75 8.87 -21.82
N ALA A 201 -9.53 9.35 -23.03
CA ALA A 201 -9.09 10.74 -23.29
C ALA A 201 -10.10 11.81 -22.84
N LYS A 202 -11.40 11.46 -22.74
CA LYS A 202 -12.49 12.37 -22.36
C LYS A 202 -12.90 12.26 -20.89
N ALA A 203 -12.10 11.60 -20.04
CA ALA A 203 -12.41 11.48 -18.63
C ALA A 203 -12.27 12.83 -17.90
N LYS A 204 -13.24 13.16 -17.05
CA LYS A 204 -13.20 14.38 -16.23
C LYS A 204 -12.14 14.22 -15.13
N LEU A 205 -11.15 15.10 -15.13
CA LEU A 205 -10.10 15.10 -14.11
C LEU A 205 -10.68 15.58 -12.77
N ILE A 206 -10.46 14.80 -11.71
CA ILE A 206 -10.87 15.11 -10.34
C ILE A 206 -9.63 15.10 -9.43
N THR A 207 -9.38 16.21 -8.74
CA THR A 207 -8.28 16.31 -7.77
C THR A 207 -8.75 15.89 -6.36
N VAL A 208 -7.80 15.64 -5.46
CA VAL A 208 -8.14 15.35 -4.06
C VAL A 208 -8.82 16.56 -3.38
N GLN A 209 -8.49 17.77 -3.79
CA GLN A 209 -9.12 19.02 -3.34
C GLN A 209 -10.59 19.10 -3.81
N ASP A 210 -10.88 18.67 -5.03
CA ASP A 210 -12.27 18.60 -5.52
C ASP A 210 -13.09 17.60 -4.71
N ASP A 211 -12.50 16.45 -4.37
CA ASP A 211 -13.14 15.48 -3.46
C ASP A 211 -13.36 16.06 -2.06
N VAL A 212 -12.45 16.90 -1.53
CA VAL A 212 -12.67 17.61 -0.26
C VAL A 212 -13.89 18.53 -0.35
N ARG A 213 -13.97 19.36 -1.38
CA ARG A 213 -15.11 20.29 -1.57
C ARG A 213 -16.43 19.53 -1.73
N ARG A 214 -16.43 18.46 -2.52
CA ARG A 214 -17.61 17.59 -2.72
C ARG A 214 -18.06 16.96 -1.41
N LEU A 215 -17.15 16.32 -0.67
CA LEU A 215 -17.48 15.68 0.60
C LEU A 215 -17.89 16.69 1.67
N ALA A 216 -17.27 17.87 1.73
CA ALA A 216 -17.66 18.93 2.63
C ALA A 216 -19.11 19.39 2.36
N LYS A 217 -19.48 19.53 1.08
CA LYS A 217 -20.86 19.82 0.66
C LYS A 217 -21.82 18.71 1.06
N GLU A 218 -21.47 17.45 0.82
CA GLU A 218 -22.30 16.29 1.24
C GLU A 218 -22.54 16.23 2.75
N LEU A 219 -21.55 16.64 3.54
CA LEU A 219 -21.61 16.65 5.01
C LEU A 219 -22.16 17.96 5.59
N SER A 220 -22.51 18.93 4.74
CA SER A 220 -22.94 20.27 5.15
C SER A 220 -21.96 20.95 6.12
N ILE A 221 -20.66 20.87 5.80
CA ILE A 221 -19.55 21.50 6.53
C ILE A 221 -18.71 22.39 5.60
N LYS A 222 -17.87 23.24 6.19
CA LYS A 222 -16.88 24.02 5.43
C LYS A 222 -15.73 23.11 4.96
N PRO A 223 -15.21 23.29 3.73
CA PRO A 223 -14.11 22.49 3.19
C PRO A 223 -12.75 22.91 3.78
N MET A 224 -12.60 22.84 5.11
CA MET A 224 -11.39 23.27 5.81
C MET A 224 -10.20 22.40 5.39
N MET A 225 -9.12 22.99 4.86
CA MET A 225 -7.93 22.32 4.35
C MET A 225 -6.66 23.01 4.82
N ILE A 226 -5.54 22.27 4.86
CA ILE A 226 -4.21 22.87 4.90
C ILE A 226 -3.85 23.27 3.47
N PRO A 227 -3.60 24.55 3.17
CA PRO A 227 -3.20 24.98 1.84
C PRO A 227 -1.93 24.27 1.39
N ASP A 228 -1.88 23.93 0.10
CA ASP A 228 -0.69 23.37 -0.50
C ASP A 228 0.48 24.35 -0.33
N SER A 229 1.62 23.81 0.07
CA SER A 229 2.87 24.55 0.31
C SER A 229 4.08 23.83 -0.27
N GLY A 230 3.86 22.77 -1.06
CA GLY A 230 4.91 21.89 -1.56
C GLY A 230 5.52 20.96 -0.51
N LYS A 231 5.56 21.36 0.76
CA LYS A 231 6.10 20.55 1.87
C LYS A 231 5.13 19.50 2.41
N MET A 232 3.83 19.68 2.19
CA MET A 232 2.79 18.84 2.77
C MET A 232 1.68 18.66 1.76
N ALA A 233 1.66 17.50 1.10
CA ALA A 233 0.71 17.23 0.02
C ALA A 233 -0.54 16.56 0.59
N LEU A 234 -1.73 17.06 0.20
CA LEU A 234 -2.98 16.36 0.41
C LEU A 234 -3.02 15.11 -0.48
N VAL A 235 -3.02 13.93 0.13
CA VAL A 235 -2.84 12.66 -0.59
C VAL A 235 -4.11 11.80 -0.65
N SER A 236 -5.08 12.04 0.23
CA SER A 236 -6.43 11.47 0.11
C SER A 236 -7.41 12.16 1.04
N THR A 237 -8.69 12.02 0.74
CA THR A 237 -9.78 12.42 1.62
C THR A 237 -10.83 11.30 1.70
N GLY A 238 -11.67 11.32 2.72
CA GLY A 238 -12.78 10.40 2.87
C GLY A 238 -13.72 10.83 3.99
N LYS A 239 -14.88 10.18 4.07
CA LYS A 239 -15.81 10.34 5.18
C LYS A 239 -15.71 9.16 6.14
N MET A 240 -15.92 9.43 7.41
CA MET A 240 -16.13 8.42 8.44
C MET A 240 -17.18 8.90 9.42
N GLU A 241 -17.74 7.96 10.17
CA GLU A 241 -18.70 8.25 11.22
C GLU A 241 -18.13 7.77 12.55
N VAL A 242 -18.18 8.62 13.57
CA VAL A 242 -17.75 8.30 14.93
C VAL A 242 -18.82 8.79 15.89
N ARG A 243 -19.43 7.87 16.64
CA ARG A 243 -20.49 8.19 17.62
C ARG A 243 -21.60 9.07 17.01
N GLY A 244 -22.07 8.71 15.82
CA GLY A 244 -23.11 9.46 15.08
C GLY A 244 -22.65 10.77 14.43
N GLN A 245 -21.39 11.17 14.61
CA GLN A 245 -20.85 12.37 13.97
C GLN A 245 -20.20 12.02 12.64
N ASN A 246 -20.62 12.71 11.58
CA ASN A 246 -19.98 12.63 10.28
C ASN A 246 -18.71 13.49 10.26
N ILE A 247 -17.61 12.86 9.88
CA ILE A 247 -16.29 13.46 9.89
C ILE A 247 -15.70 13.38 8.49
N LEU A 248 -15.28 14.53 7.97
CA LEU A 248 -14.39 14.60 6.82
C LEU A 248 -12.96 14.40 7.29
N ARG A 249 -12.32 13.34 6.80
CA ARG A 249 -10.94 12.99 7.10
C ARG A 249 -10.07 13.24 5.88
N GLN A 250 -9.01 14.01 6.08
CA GLN A 250 -8.01 14.33 5.07
C GLN A 250 -6.65 13.83 5.53
N PHE A 251 -5.88 13.26 4.61
CA PHE A 251 -4.53 12.76 4.87
C PHE A 251 -3.51 13.55 4.08
N TYR A 252 -2.47 13.94 4.78
CA TYR A 252 -1.35 14.70 4.28
C TYR A 252 -0.04 13.96 4.54
N THR A 253 0.96 14.18 3.68
CA THR A 253 2.32 13.69 3.91
C THR A 253 3.36 14.63 3.30
N ASP A 254 4.52 14.70 3.93
CA ASP A 254 5.74 15.32 3.40
C ASP A 254 6.65 14.29 2.69
N GLY A 255 6.19 13.05 2.56
CA GLY A 255 6.93 11.92 2.00
C GLY A 255 7.52 10.98 3.06
N GLU A 256 7.66 11.45 4.30
CA GLU A 256 8.23 10.69 5.44
C GLU A 256 7.19 10.55 6.57
N ARG A 257 6.65 11.68 7.01
CA ARG A 257 5.68 11.79 8.09
C ARG A 257 4.27 11.95 7.53
N ARG A 258 3.29 11.59 8.36
CA ARG A 258 1.86 11.61 8.02
C ARG A 258 1.10 12.50 9.00
N LEU A 259 0.20 13.30 8.46
CA LEU A 259 -0.69 14.19 9.20
C LEU A 259 -2.12 13.93 8.73
N SER A 260 -3.05 13.81 9.66
CA SER A 260 -4.48 13.67 9.37
C SER A 260 -5.23 14.86 9.91
N LEU A 261 -6.04 15.51 9.08
CA LEU A 261 -6.99 16.54 9.49
C LEU A 261 -8.39 15.96 9.49
N PHE A 262 -9.08 16.08 10.62
CA PHE A 262 -10.48 15.73 10.78
C PHE A 262 -11.30 17.02 10.91
N VAL A 263 -12.38 17.11 10.15
CA VAL A 263 -13.27 18.26 10.09
C VAL A 263 -14.69 17.79 10.32
N MET A 264 -15.38 18.42 11.25
CA MET A 264 -16.80 18.15 11.54
C MET A 264 -17.47 19.41 12.07
N LYS A 265 -18.80 19.39 12.15
CA LYS A 265 -19.57 20.47 12.79
C LYS A 265 -19.12 20.63 14.24
N GLN A 266 -19.15 21.87 14.74
CA GLN A 266 -18.82 22.13 16.14
C GLN A 266 -19.69 21.25 17.04
N THR A 267 -19.04 20.63 18.03
CA THR A 267 -19.70 19.76 19.00
C THR A 267 -18.99 19.86 20.34
N ASP A 268 -19.77 19.91 21.41
CA ASP A 268 -19.27 19.91 22.79
C ASP A 268 -18.92 18.51 23.27
N ALA A 269 -19.18 17.47 22.46
CA ALA A 269 -18.81 16.11 22.78
C ALA A 269 -17.28 15.99 22.97
N GLU A 270 -16.89 15.38 24.09
CA GLU A 270 -15.50 15.01 24.33
C GLU A 270 -15.14 13.82 23.44
N MET A 271 -14.45 14.09 22.33
CA MET A 271 -13.83 13.05 21.53
C MET A 271 -12.38 12.88 21.99
N ARG A 272 -12.12 11.78 22.69
CA ARG A 272 -10.76 11.37 23.02
C ARG A 272 -10.17 10.58 21.87
N PHE A 273 -9.18 11.16 21.21
CA PHE A 273 -8.31 10.44 20.29
C PHE A 273 -7.07 10.05 21.08
N SER A 274 -6.98 8.77 21.48
CA SER A 274 -5.77 8.24 22.10
C SER A 274 -5.13 7.25 21.12
N MET A 275 -3.95 7.59 20.63
CA MET A 275 -3.15 6.69 19.82
C MET A 275 -1.71 6.78 20.33
N ARG A 276 -1.10 5.65 20.69
CA ARG A 276 0.29 5.65 21.18
C ARG A 276 1.22 6.18 20.08
N GLY A 277 2.11 7.11 20.46
CA GLY A 277 3.15 7.64 19.57
C GLY A 277 2.63 8.52 18.43
N VAL A 278 1.54 9.27 18.66
CA VAL A 278 1.12 10.41 17.83
C VAL A 278 0.58 11.51 18.74
N GLU A 279 0.79 12.76 18.34
CA GLU A 279 0.23 13.92 19.02
C GLU A 279 -1.12 14.30 18.42
N VAL A 280 -1.97 14.93 19.23
CA VAL A 280 -3.30 15.39 18.86
C VAL A 280 -3.45 16.86 19.19
N HIS A 281 -3.88 17.67 18.23
CA HIS A 281 -4.22 19.06 18.44
C HIS A 281 -5.64 19.34 17.96
N ARG A 282 -6.51 19.81 18.87
CA ARG A 282 -7.92 20.13 18.61
C ARG A 282 -8.15 21.62 18.79
N TRP A 283 -8.94 22.22 17.90
CA TRP A 283 -9.40 23.60 18.02
C TRP A 283 -10.74 23.79 17.29
N ASN A 284 -11.38 24.94 17.50
CA ASN A 284 -12.60 25.32 16.81
C ASN A 284 -12.32 26.49 15.87
N SER A 285 -12.93 26.48 14.68
CA SER A 285 -12.86 27.60 13.74
C SER A 285 -14.06 27.63 12.80
N GLY A 286 -14.70 28.78 12.69
CA GLY A 286 -15.78 29.00 11.71
C GLY A 286 -17.00 28.07 11.86
N GLY A 287 -17.33 27.66 13.08
CA GLY A 287 -18.43 26.71 13.38
C GLY A 287 -18.07 25.24 13.19
N MET A 288 -16.78 24.92 13.04
CA MET A 288 -16.26 23.57 12.87
C MET A 288 -15.35 23.17 14.03
N THR A 289 -15.40 21.90 14.42
CA THR A 289 -14.36 21.25 15.23
C THR A 289 -13.29 20.69 14.29
N LEU A 290 -12.04 21.06 14.53
CA LEU A 290 -10.88 20.65 13.74
C LEU A 290 -9.90 19.88 14.61
N ILE A 291 -9.38 18.77 14.09
CA ILE A 291 -8.45 17.91 14.82
C ILE A 291 -7.32 17.50 13.90
N LEU A 292 -6.10 17.77 14.32
CA LEU A 292 -4.88 17.26 13.69
C LEU A 292 -4.33 16.10 14.50
N ILE A 293 -4.01 15.01 13.82
CA ILE A 293 -3.35 13.84 14.41
C ILE A 293 -2.16 13.48 13.52
N GLY A 294 -0.98 13.34 14.11
CA GLY A 294 0.20 13.00 13.32
C GLY A 294 1.44 12.77 14.16
N ASP A 295 2.51 12.43 13.44
CA ASP A 295 3.85 12.21 13.98
C ASP A 295 4.64 13.52 14.02
N TYR A 296 4.13 14.48 14.77
CA TYR A 296 4.69 15.83 14.88
C TYR A 296 4.61 16.26 16.34
N SER A 297 5.52 17.13 16.76
CA SER A 297 5.40 17.78 18.06
C SER A 297 4.13 18.62 18.14
N GLU A 298 3.62 18.86 19.34
CA GLU A 298 2.46 19.73 19.56
C GLU A 298 2.66 21.13 18.95
N ALA A 299 3.88 21.68 19.04
CA ALA A 299 4.23 22.97 18.46
C ALA A 299 4.14 22.96 16.92
N GLU A 300 4.57 21.89 16.26
CA GLU A 300 4.40 21.71 14.81
C GLU A 300 2.93 21.56 14.43
N LEU A 301 2.14 20.81 15.20
CA LEU A 301 0.69 20.69 14.97
C LEU A 301 -0.02 22.04 15.07
N LYS A 302 0.31 22.87 16.06
CA LYS A 302 -0.19 24.24 16.19
C LYS A 302 0.17 25.12 14.99
N LYS A 303 1.39 24.97 14.44
CA LYS A 303 1.81 25.66 13.21
C LYS A 303 1.03 25.19 11.97
N PHE A 304 0.64 23.93 11.89
CA PHE A 304 -0.26 23.46 10.82
C PHE A 304 -1.68 23.98 11.02
N ALA A 305 -2.17 23.99 12.26
CA ALA A 305 -3.51 24.45 12.60
C ALA A 305 -3.75 25.91 12.20
N SER A 306 -2.77 26.80 12.42
CA SER A 306 -2.86 28.22 12.04
C SER A 306 -2.95 28.45 10.53
N ARG A 307 -2.61 27.44 9.73
CA ARG A 307 -2.67 27.50 8.26
C ARG A 307 -3.97 26.97 7.69
N VAL A 308 -4.79 26.27 8.49
CA VAL A 308 -6.03 25.67 8.00
C VAL A 308 -7.03 26.76 7.62
N LYS A 309 -7.55 26.68 6.39
CA LYS A 309 -8.50 27.65 5.81
C LYS A 309 -9.62 26.92 5.08
N ALA A 310 -10.78 27.56 4.96
CA ALA A 310 -11.87 27.09 4.12
C ALA A 310 -11.54 27.25 2.62
#